data_AF-A0AAW6BQZ2-F1
#
_entry.id   AF-A0AAW6BQZ2-F1
#
_cell.length_a   1.000
_cell.length_b   1.000
_cell.length_c   1.000
_cell.angle_alpha   90.00
_cell.angle_beta   90.00
_cell.angle_gamma   90.00
#
_symmetry.space_group_name_H-M   'P 1'
#
loop_
_entity.id
_entity.type
_entity.pdbx_description
1 polymer ?
#
loop_
_entity_poly.entity_id
_entity_poly.type
_entity_poly.pdbx_seq_one_letter_code
_entity_poly.pdbx_strand_id
1 'polypeptide(L)'
;MNNIKFILDEISKNPRCEIYSPKDGLLSLPNEEVKYPNDLIDFYKQCDGVRLFEKNQDDVSFTIVPARRVIQANPIIVGEACENDISSTWYIICEIDNGEYLTIDLNKNRNGRCYDSNYEIHGVVGSCPIIANSFSELLIELYKSNGKDLFWINDKFHNKGYGDAYD
;
A
#
# COMPACT_ATOMS: atom_id res chain seq x y z
N MET A 1 -17.69 0.57 7.49
CA MET A 1 -16.95 -0.69 7.63
C MET A 1 -16.51 -1.12 6.25
N ASN A 2 -15.24 -0.89 5.92
CA ASN A 2 -14.64 -1.40 4.69
C ASN A 2 -14.23 -2.84 4.97
N ASN A 3 -15.07 -3.80 4.57
CA ASN A 3 -14.84 -5.21 4.83
C ASN A 3 -13.94 -5.78 3.73
N ILE A 4 -12.73 -6.20 4.10
CA ILE A 4 -11.76 -6.84 3.19
C ILE A 4 -12.40 -7.97 2.38
N LYS A 5 -13.25 -8.79 3.00
CA LYS A 5 -13.92 -9.89 2.32
C LYS A 5 -14.79 -9.39 1.15
N PHE A 6 -15.53 -8.31 1.36
CA PHE A 6 -16.41 -7.76 0.32
C PHE A 6 -15.62 -7.27 -0.89
N ILE A 7 -14.51 -6.54 -0.67
CA ILE A 7 -13.70 -6.06 -1.79
C ILE A 7 -12.98 -7.21 -2.50
N LEU A 8 -12.51 -8.24 -1.79
CA LEU A 8 -11.95 -9.45 -2.40
C LEU A 8 -13.00 -10.20 -3.23
N ASP A 9 -14.24 -10.30 -2.76
CA ASP A 9 -15.34 -10.90 -3.53
C ASP A 9 -15.58 -10.13 -4.84
N GLU A 10 -15.53 -8.79 -4.84
CA GLU A 10 -15.65 -7.99 -6.06
C GLU A 10 -14.44 -8.15 -6.99
N ILE A 11 -13.23 -8.13 -6.45
CA ILE A 11 -11.99 -8.35 -7.21
C ILE A 11 -12.01 -9.72 -7.88
N SER A 12 -12.47 -10.77 -7.18
CA SER A 12 -12.51 -12.15 -7.71
C SER A 12 -13.40 -12.32 -8.94
N LYS A 13 -14.37 -11.41 -9.14
CA LYS A 13 -15.28 -11.42 -10.29
C LYS A 13 -14.72 -10.65 -11.48
N ASN A 14 -13.66 -9.86 -11.29
CA ASN A 14 -13.07 -9.05 -12.34
C ASN A 14 -11.96 -9.86 -13.04
N PRO A 15 -12.12 -10.23 -14.33
CA PRO A 15 -11.17 -11.08 -15.03
C PRO A 15 -9.79 -10.44 -15.24
N ARG A 16 -9.67 -9.11 -15.12
CA ARG A 16 -8.39 -8.39 -15.19
C ARG A 16 -7.60 -8.45 -13.88
N CYS A 17 -8.20 -8.99 -12.81
CA CYS A 17 -7.59 -9.07 -11.50
C CYS A 17 -7.31 -10.53 -11.12
N GLU A 18 -6.37 -10.72 -10.21
CA GLU A 18 -5.96 -12.04 -9.74
C GLU A 18 -5.69 -11.99 -8.23
N ILE A 19 -6.29 -12.92 -7.49
CA ILE A 19 -6.07 -13.07 -6.06
C ILE A 19 -5.13 -14.24 -5.86
N TYR A 20 -4.00 -14.01 -5.19
CA TYR A 20 -3.04 -15.05 -4.90
C TYR A 20 -3.51 -15.88 -3.71
N SER A 21 -3.51 -17.20 -3.85
CA SER A 21 -3.90 -18.10 -2.76
C SER A 21 -3.02 -17.87 -1.53
N PRO A 22 -3.58 -17.91 -0.31
CA PRO A 22 -2.82 -17.77 0.92
C PRO A 22 -1.61 -18.71 0.95
N LYS A 23 -0.47 -18.20 1.42
CA LYS A 23 0.74 -18.98 1.67
C LYS A 23 1.22 -18.74 3.09
N ASP A 24 2.38 -18.12 3.23
CA ASP A 24 2.99 -17.76 4.50
C ASP A 24 2.26 -16.53 5.07
N GLY A 25 2.13 -16.48 6.40
CA GLY A 25 1.57 -15.32 7.07
C GLY A 25 2.53 -14.12 7.06
N LEU A 26 2.06 -13.00 7.59
CA LEU A 26 2.90 -11.82 7.85
C LEU A 26 4.12 -12.18 8.70
N LEU A 27 5.26 -11.55 8.39
CA LEU A 27 6.52 -11.76 9.10
C LEU A 27 6.47 -11.16 10.51
N SER A 28 7.36 -11.60 11.40
CA SER A 28 7.51 -10.95 12.70
C SER A 28 8.05 -9.53 12.54
N LEU A 29 7.47 -8.60 13.29
CA LEU A 29 7.93 -7.20 13.33
C LEU A 29 9.13 -7.05 14.30
N PRO A 30 10.04 -6.09 14.04
CA PRO A 30 11.33 -6.00 14.73
C PRO A 30 11.24 -5.52 16.19
N ASN A 31 10.20 -4.77 16.54
CA ASN A 31 10.05 -4.18 17.87
C ASN A 31 8.57 -3.89 18.18
N GLU A 32 8.32 -3.41 19.40
CA GLU A 32 6.97 -3.08 19.86
C GLU A 32 6.45 -1.74 19.34
N GLU A 33 7.25 -0.88 18.69
CA GLU A 33 6.77 0.42 18.20
C GLU A 33 5.90 0.27 16.95
N VAL A 34 6.10 -0.81 16.21
CA VAL A 34 5.33 -1.16 15.03
C VAL A 34 4.30 -2.26 15.28
N LYS A 35 3.20 -2.23 14.54
CA LYS A 35 2.14 -3.23 14.59
C LYS A 35 1.43 -3.32 13.23
N TYR A 36 1.06 -4.51 12.80
CA TYR A 36 0.18 -4.63 11.62
C TYR A 36 -1.23 -4.11 11.91
N PRO A 37 -1.80 -3.26 11.03
CA PRO A 37 -3.21 -2.90 11.04
C PRO A 37 -4.11 -4.14 11.01
N ASN A 38 -5.24 -4.11 11.72
CA ASN A 38 -6.16 -5.25 11.77
C ASN A 38 -6.72 -5.62 10.39
N ASP A 39 -6.96 -4.63 9.53
CA ASP A 39 -7.49 -4.86 8.20
C ASP A 39 -6.44 -5.47 7.25
N LEU A 40 -5.16 -5.11 7.41
CA LEU A 40 -4.05 -5.78 6.74
C LEU A 40 -3.93 -7.25 7.18
N ILE A 41 -4.06 -7.51 8.49
CA ILE A 41 -4.07 -8.88 9.03
C ILE A 41 -5.23 -9.68 8.42
N ASP A 42 -6.43 -9.10 8.36
CA ASP A 42 -7.61 -9.77 7.81
C ASP A 42 -7.51 -10.02 6.31
N PHE A 43 -6.76 -9.20 5.57
CA PHE A 43 -6.40 -9.45 4.17
C PHE A 43 -5.48 -10.65 4.00
N TYR A 44 -4.38 -10.71 4.76
CA TYR A 44 -3.44 -11.82 4.63
C TYR A 44 -3.96 -13.15 5.22
N LYS A 45 -5.02 -13.13 6.03
CA LYS A 45 -5.77 -14.35 6.37
C LYS A 45 -6.56 -14.93 5.19
N GLN A 46 -6.89 -14.11 4.19
CA GLN A 46 -7.76 -14.47 3.08
C GLN A 46 -7.00 -14.72 1.77
N CYS A 47 -5.84 -14.08 1.57
CA CYS A 47 -5.02 -14.22 0.36
C CYS A 47 -3.55 -13.88 0.63
N ASP A 48 -2.64 -14.17 -0.31
CA ASP A 48 -1.22 -13.81 -0.25
C ASP A 48 -0.88 -12.68 -1.23
N GLY A 49 -1.74 -11.67 -1.28
CA GLY A 49 -1.64 -10.56 -2.23
C GLY A 49 -2.65 -10.63 -3.37
N VAL A 50 -2.68 -9.55 -4.14
CA VAL A 50 -3.62 -9.34 -5.24
C VAL A 50 -2.93 -8.56 -6.35
N ARG A 51 -3.10 -9.00 -7.59
CA ARG A 51 -2.82 -8.18 -8.77
C ARG A 51 -4.12 -7.54 -9.25
N LEU A 52 -4.14 -6.22 -9.29
CA LEU A 52 -5.20 -5.41 -9.84
C LEU A 52 -4.79 -4.97 -11.23
N PHE A 53 -5.59 -5.36 -12.23
CA PHE A 53 -5.44 -5.00 -13.64
C PHE A 53 -4.25 -5.70 -14.33
N GLU A 54 -4.27 -5.73 -15.67
CA GLU A 54 -3.30 -6.45 -16.49
C GLU A 54 -2.23 -5.52 -17.06
N LYS A 55 -0.97 -5.79 -16.70
CA LYS A 55 0.19 -5.09 -17.27
C LYS A 55 0.17 -5.21 -18.80
N ASN A 56 0.37 -4.08 -19.48
CA ASN A 56 0.30 -3.92 -20.94
C ASN A 56 -1.12 -3.95 -21.57
N GLN A 57 -2.18 -4.08 -20.78
CA GLN A 57 -3.56 -3.93 -21.27
C GLN A 57 -4.25 -2.72 -20.65
N ASP A 58 -3.99 -2.46 -19.38
CA ASP A 58 -4.47 -1.29 -18.65
C ASP A 58 -3.36 -0.22 -18.58
N ASP A 59 -3.73 1.03 -18.32
CA ASP A 59 -2.81 2.17 -18.24
C ASP A 59 -1.90 2.07 -16.99
N VAL A 60 -2.44 1.47 -15.92
CA VAL A 60 -1.68 1.15 -14.71
C VAL A 60 -2.19 -0.15 -14.08
N SER A 61 -1.27 -0.95 -13.58
CA SER A 61 -1.55 -2.12 -12.77
C SER A 61 -0.83 -2.08 -11.43
N PHE A 62 -1.46 -2.67 -10.42
CA PHE A 62 -1.01 -2.64 -9.03
C PHE A 62 -0.88 -4.06 -8.50
N THR A 63 0.18 -4.34 -7.76
CA THR A 63 0.35 -5.62 -7.07
C THR A 63 0.45 -5.37 -5.58
N ILE A 64 -0.62 -5.69 -4.83
CA ILE A 64 -0.50 -5.86 -3.38
C ILE A 64 0.43 -7.04 -3.16
N VAL A 65 1.58 -6.76 -2.54
CA VAL A 65 2.68 -7.71 -2.50
C VAL A 65 2.33 -8.92 -1.62
N PRO A 66 2.93 -10.11 -1.86
CA PRO A 66 2.82 -11.23 -0.93
C PRO A 66 3.30 -10.88 0.47
N ALA A 67 2.80 -11.58 1.49
CA ALA A 67 3.07 -11.26 2.91
C ALA A 67 4.58 -11.19 3.20
N ARG A 68 5.37 -12.10 2.60
CA ARG A 68 6.84 -12.15 2.70
C ARG A 68 7.58 -10.94 2.10
N ARG A 69 6.90 -10.15 1.27
CA ARG A 69 7.41 -8.92 0.64
C ARG A 69 6.91 -7.65 1.35
N VAL A 70 6.14 -7.79 2.43
CA VAL A 70 5.85 -6.67 3.35
C VAL A 70 7.07 -6.45 4.24
N ILE A 71 8.05 -5.75 3.68
CA ILE A 71 9.36 -5.46 4.28
C ILE A 71 9.59 -3.94 4.36
N GLN A 72 10.55 -3.50 5.19
CA GLN A 72 10.88 -2.08 5.33
C GLN A 72 11.22 -1.45 3.98
N ALA A 73 10.66 -0.27 3.73
CA ALA A 73 10.73 0.40 2.44
C ALA A 73 12.09 1.08 2.21
N ASN A 74 12.63 1.78 3.21
CA ASN A 74 13.81 2.62 3.03
C ASN A 74 15.02 1.87 2.44
N PRO A 75 15.41 0.67 2.93
CA PRO A 75 16.54 -0.05 2.35
C PRO A 75 16.35 -0.44 0.88
N ILE A 76 15.10 -0.55 0.42
CA ILE A 76 14.75 -0.89 -0.96
C ILE A 76 14.72 0.35 -1.85
N ILE A 77 14.15 1.45 -1.36
CA ILE A 77 13.91 2.66 -2.17
C ILE A 77 15.13 3.59 -2.16
N VAL A 78 15.67 3.89 -0.98
CA VAL A 78 16.77 4.87 -0.81
C VAL A 78 18.12 4.24 -0.46
N GLY A 79 18.13 2.94 -0.12
CA GLY A 79 19.37 2.17 0.12
C GLY A 79 19.92 2.28 1.55
N GLU A 80 19.19 2.92 2.46
CA GLU A 80 19.52 3.05 3.89
C GLU A 80 18.28 2.86 4.76
N ALA A 81 18.45 2.57 6.05
CA ALA A 81 17.32 2.34 6.96
C ALA A 81 16.62 3.64 7.42
N CYS A 82 17.32 4.78 7.35
CA CYS A 82 16.89 6.09 7.86
C CYS A 82 16.26 6.03 9.28
N GLU A 83 16.93 5.39 10.24
CA GLU A 83 16.38 5.06 11.57
C GLU A 83 15.81 6.25 12.36
N ASN A 84 16.26 7.48 12.08
CA ASN A 84 15.81 8.70 12.74
C ASN A 84 14.63 9.39 12.04
N ASP A 85 14.19 8.88 10.90
CA ASP A 85 13.07 9.42 10.14
C ASP A 85 11.79 8.59 10.37
N ILE A 86 10.63 9.23 10.24
CA ILE A 86 9.34 8.54 10.41
C ILE A 86 9.14 7.39 9.39
N SER A 87 9.78 7.51 8.21
CA SER A 87 9.77 6.50 7.16
C SER A 87 10.42 5.17 7.54
N SER A 88 11.26 5.14 8.60
CA SER A 88 11.86 3.90 9.11
C SER A 88 10.84 2.83 9.51
N THR A 89 9.60 3.25 9.75
CA THR A 89 8.46 2.39 10.10
C THR A 89 7.51 2.09 8.95
N TRP A 90 7.87 2.50 7.72
CA TRP A 90 7.09 2.28 6.51
C TRP A 90 7.51 1.00 5.80
N TYR A 91 6.52 0.24 5.37
CA TYR A 91 6.71 -1.06 4.74
C TYR A 91 6.11 -1.06 3.35
N ILE A 92 6.76 -1.74 2.40
CA ILE A 92 6.22 -1.92 1.05
C ILE A 92 4.91 -2.72 1.17
N ILE A 93 3.84 -2.20 0.57
CA ILE A 93 2.56 -2.90 0.51
C ILE A 93 2.05 -3.09 -0.92
N CYS A 94 2.46 -2.23 -1.84
CA CYS A 94 2.09 -2.31 -3.25
C CYS A 94 3.29 -2.03 -4.14
N GLU A 95 3.37 -2.72 -5.27
CA GLU A 95 4.26 -2.43 -6.39
C GLU A 95 3.40 -1.98 -7.59
N ILE A 96 3.76 -0.85 -8.19
CA ILE A 96 3.19 -0.35 -9.44
C ILE A 96 3.99 -0.94 -10.60
N ASP A 97 3.37 -1.18 -11.75
CA ASP A 97 4.03 -1.82 -12.90
C ASP A 97 5.24 -1.08 -13.51
N ASN A 98 5.39 0.21 -13.20
CA ASN A 98 6.56 1.03 -13.51
C ASN A 98 7.76 0.80 -12.55
N GLY A 99 7.59 -0.04 -11.52
CA GLY A 99 8.61 -0.38 -10.54
C GLY A 99 8.61 0.49 -9.28
N GLU A 100 7.68 1.43 -9.15
CA GLU A 100 7.51 2.25 -7.96
C GLU A 100 6.68 1.54 -6.88
N TYR A 101 6.74 2.06 -5.66
CA TYR A 101 6.11 1.42 -4.50
C TYR A 101 5.08 2.32 -3.84
N LEU A 102 4.06 1.71 -3.26
CA LEU A 102 3.25 2.31 -2.21
C LEU A 102 3.64 1.67 -0.90
N THR A 103 3.70 2.49 0.15
CA THR A 103 4.09 2.04 1.48
C THR A 103 2.96 2.22 2.48
N ILE A 104 3.05 1.48 3.60
CA ILE A 104 2.14 1.57 4.74
C ILE A 104 2.92 1.82 6.02
N ASP A 105 2.49 2.78 6.83
CA ASP A 105 3.06 3.06 8.15
C ASP A 105 2.59 2.02 9.16
N LEU A 106 3.53 1.28 9.75
CA LEU A 106 3.25 0.33 10.82
C LEU A 106 3.44 0.93 12.22
N ASN A 107 3.95 2.15 12.35
CA ASN A 107 4.06 2.85 13.63
C ASN A 107 2.69 2.92 14.32
N LYS A 108 2.63 2.61 15.61
CA LYS A 108 1.37 2.61 16.38
C LYS A 108 0.60 3.93 16.32
N ASN A 109 1.28 5.08 16.16
CA ASN A 109 0.64 6.40 16.17
C ASN A 109 0.07 6.80 14.79
N ARG A 110 0.56 6.21 13.70
CA ARG A 110 0.16 6.51 12.31
C ARG A 110 -0.34 5.25 11.57
N ASN A 111 -0.70 4.24 12.34
CA ASN A 111 -0.90 2.87 11.88
C ASN A 111 -1.90 2.77 10.73
N GLY A 112 -1.44 2.25 9.60
CA GLY A 112 -2.27 1.99 8.42
C GLY A 112 -2.34 3.13 7.40
N ARG A 113 -1.74 4.30 7.68
CA ARG A 113 -1.57 5.35 6.66
C ARG A 113 -0.72 4.81 5.50
N CYS A 114 -1.12 5.12 4.29
CA CYS A 114 -0.43 4.70 3.08
C CYS A 114 0.08 5.92 2.31
N TYR A 115 1.24 5.77 1.66
CA TYR A 115 1.92 6.87 0.96
C TYR A 115 2.28 6.48 -0.47
N ASP A 116 2.32 7.48 -1.34
CA ASP A 116 3.06 7.40 -2.59
C ASP A 116 4.57 7.41 -2.28
N SER A 117 5.29 6.38 -2.68
CA SER A 117 6.67 6.12 -2.28
C SER A 117 7.53 5.75 -3.48
N ASN A 118 7.56 6.64 -4.46
CA ASN A 118 8.58 6.58 -5.50
C ASN A 118 9.94 7.12 -5.01
N TYR A 119 10.98 6.90 -5.81
CA TYR A 119 12.35 7.27 -5.48
C TYR A 119 12.55 8.78 -5.21
N GLU A 120 11.75 9.64 -5.85
CA GLU A 120 11.94 11.10 -5.75
C GLU A 120 11.34 11.68 -4.47
N ILE A 121 10.28 11.07 -3.95
CA ILE A 121 9.47 11.68 -2.88
C ILE A 121 9.38 10.88 -1.58
N HIS A 122 9.80 9.62 -1.59
CA HIS A 122 9.73 8.76 -0.42
C HIS A 122 10.54 9.34 0.75
N GLY A 123 9.86 9.62 1.86
CA GLY A 123 10.49 10.19 3.06
C GLY A 123 10.96 11.64 2.89
N VAL A 124 10.42 12.38 1.91
CA VAL A 124 10.76 13.78 1.67
C VAL A 124 9.66 14.68 2.25
N VAL A 125 10.04 15.54 3.20
CA VAL A 125 9.16 16.49 3.88
C VAL A 125 8.43 17.38 2.86
N GLY A 126 7.10 17.39 2.92
CA GLY A 126 6.26 18.21 2.03
C GLY A 126 6.16 17.69 0.60
N SER A 127 6.58 16.45 0.34
CA SER A 127 6.49 15.82 -0.98
C SER A 127 5.97 14.38 -0.92
N CYS A 128 5.67 13.84 0.27
CA CYS A 128 5.23 12.46 0.47
C CYS A 128 3.76 12.41 0.91
N PRO A 129 2.79 12.52 -0.03
CA PRO A 129 1.38 12.65 0.31
C PRO A 129 0.82 11.38 0.95
N ILE A 130 -0.11 11.57 1.89
CA ILE A 130 -0.94 10.47 2.40
C ILE A 130 -2.01 10.15 1.35
N ILE A 131 -1.98 8.93 0.80
CA ILE A 131 -2.91 8.49 -0.25
C ILE A 131 -4.06 7.62 0.27
N ALA A 132 -3.96 7.11 1.50
CA ALA A 132 -5.06 6.45 2.21
C ALA A 132 -4.78 6.43 3.73
N ASN A 133 -5.83 6.38 4.56
CA ASN A 133 -5.70 6.28 6.03
C ASN A 133 -5.76 4.85 6.56
N SER A 134 -6.00 3.86 5.69
CA SER A 134 -6.03 2.45 6.04
C SER A 134 -5.68 1.59 4.83
N PHE A 135 -5.26 0.35 5.07
CA PHE A 135 -5.02 -0.61 4.00
C PHE A 135 -6.30 -0.89 3.19
N SER A 136 -7.43 -1.05 3.86
CA SER A 136 -8.72 -1.29 3.18
C SER A 136 -9.10 -0.13 2.27
N GLU A 137 -8.88 1.11 2.70
CA GLU A 137 -9.13 2.28 1.88
C GLU A 137 -8.22 2.29 0.66
N LEU A 138 -6.91 2.03 0.83
CA LEU A 138 -5.97 1.92 -0.28
C LEU A 138 -6.45 0.89 -1.31
N LEU A 139 -6.75 -0.34 -0.87
CA LEU A 139 -7.20 -1.43 -1.75
C LEU A 139 -8.47 -1.05 -2.52
N ILE A 140 -9.42 -0.39 -1.86
CA ILE A 140 -10.67 0.06 -2.49
C ILE A 140 -10.41 1.14 -3.53
N GLU A 141 -9.60 2.16 -3.22
CA GLU A 141 -9.32 3.25 -4.16
C GLU A 141 -8.48 2.75 -5.35
N LEU A 142 -7.50 1.88 -5.13
CA LEU A 142 -6.77 1.21 -6.20
C LEU A 142 -7.72 0.44 -7.11
N TYR A 143 -8.63 -0.36 -6.56
CA TYR A 143 -9.61 -1.07 -7.38
C TYR A 143 -10.58 -0.13 -8.12
N LYS A 144 -11.00 0.97 -7.50
CA LYS A 144 -11.88 1.98 -8.12
C LYS A 144 -11.22 2.76 -9.26
N SER A 145 -9.89 2.91 -9.24
CA SER A 145 -9.14 3.51 -10.36
C SER A 145 -9.38 2.78 -11.69
N ASN A 146 -9.80 1.50 -11.61
CA ASN A 146 -10.11 0.66 -12.76
C ASN A 146 -8.91 0.49 -13.72
N GLY A 147 -7.68 0.69 -13.24
CA GLY A 147 -6.45 0.58 -14.02
C GLY A 147 -6.22 1.74 -14.99
N LYS A 148 -6.85 2.90 -14.75
CA LYS A 148 -6.80 4.07 -15.65
C LYS A 148 -5.84 5.16 -15.21
N ASP A 149 -5.65 5.30 -13.91
CA ASP A 149 -4.83 6.38 -13.36
C ASP A 149 -4.28 6.04 -11.96
N LEU A 150 -3.27 6.81 -11.57
CA LEU A 150 -2.87 6.95 -10.17
C LEU A 150 -3.88 7.91 -9.53
N PHE A 151 -4.87 7.34 -8.83
CA PHE A 151 -6.04 8.10 -8.36
C PHE A 151 -5.69 9.31 -7.49
N TRP A 152 -4.51 9.31 -6.86
CA TRP A 152 -4.06 10.38 -5.97
C TRP A 152 -3.46 11.59 -6.69
N ILE A 153 -3.15 11.48 -7.98
CA ILE A 153 -2.58 12.59 -8.77
C ILE A 153 -3.67 13.59 -9.22
N ASN A 154 -4.95 13.23 -9.14
CA ASN A 154 -6.02 14.12 -9.57
C ASN A 154 -6.40 15.15 -8.48
N ASP A 155 -6.84 16.34 -8.93
CA ASP A 155 -7.23 17.44 -8.03
C ASP A 155 -8.33 17.04 -7.04
N LYS A 156 -9.22 16.12 -7.43
CA LYS A 156 -10.31 15.64 -6.55
C LYS A 156 -9.76 14.90 -5.34
N PHE A 157 -8.67 14.16 -5.50
CA PHE A 157 -8.01 13.47 -4.41
C PHE A 157 -7.24 14.43 -3.51
N HIS A 158 -6.48 15.38 -4.07
CA HIS A 158 -5.80 16.41 -3.27
C HIS A 158 -6.78 17.19 -2.37
N ASN A 159 -8.01 17.39 -2.84
CA ASN A 159 -9.08 18.02 -2.06
C ASN A 159 -9.64 17.16 -0.91
N LYS A 160 -9.25 15.87 -0.76
CA LYS A 160 -9.57 15.06 0.43
C LYS A 160 -8.85 15.57 1.69
N GLY A 161 -7.78 16.35 1.53
CA GLY A 161 -7.11 17.02 2.65
C GLY A 161 -6.38 16.08 3.60
N TYR A 162 -5.83 14.97 3.11
CA TYR A 162 -5.04 14.05 3.94
C TYR A 162 -3.69 14.61 4.35
N GLY A 163 -3.18 15.60 3.62
CA GLY A 163 -1.90 16.25 3.91
C GLY A 163 -0.70 15.40 3.50
N ASP A 164 0.46 15.85 3.96
CA ASP A 164 1.74 15.20 3.79
C ASP A 164 2.05 14.26 4.96
N ALA A 165 2.95 13.30 4.76
CA ALA A 165 3.37 12.39 5.82
C ALA A 165 3.97 13.10 7.05
N TYR A 166 4.49 14.32 6.87
CA TYR A 166 5.17 15.11 7.88
C TYR A 166 4.31 16.24 8.49
N ASP A 167 3.03 16.32 8.14
CA ASP A 167 2.04 17.20 8.79
C ASP A 167 1.56 16.64 10.14
#